data_AF-X5DVJ8-F1
#
_entry.id   AF-X5DVJ8-F1
#
_cell.length_a   1.000
_cell.length_b   1.000
_cell.length_c   1.000
_cell.angle_alpha   90.00
_cell.angle_beta   90.00
_cell.angle_gamma   90.00
#
_symmetry.space_group_name_H-M   'P 1'
#
loop_
_entity.id
_entity.type
_entity.pdbx_description
1 polymer ?
#
loop_
_entity_poly.entity_id
_entity_poly.type
_entity_poly.pdbx_seq_one_letter_code
_entity_poly.pdbx_strand_id
1 'polypeptide(L)'
;MLRRFTTVACVLLMLLGVTRLGDRVDPQWGELIFYSYFGVLILLMLSAIVFTERGYFGPARHPVNRVFTGLSWVGTIGAVVLMLELVLGSGMLLWVNVIASACMFTGIVGAAVVALSARPWRDLFYSRRP
;
A
#
# COMPACT_ATOMS: atom_id res chain seq x y z
N MET A 1 -6.80 -14.88 -4.64
CA MET A 1 -5.76 -14.45 -5.61
C MET A 1 -5.65 -12.92 -5.71
N LEU A 2 -6.76 -12.20 -5.85
CA LEU A 2 -6.77 -10.72 -6.00
C LEU A 2 -5.93 -9.97 -4.94
N ARG A 3 -6.07 -10.29 -3.65
CA ARG A 3 -5.27 -9.67 -2.57
C ARG A 3 -3.76 -9.81 -2.77
N ARG A 4 -3.30 -10.96 -3.28
CA ARG A 4 -1.87 -11.20 -3.56
C ARG A 4 -1.42 -10.38 -4.76
N PHE A 5 -2.25 -10.36 -5.81
CA PHE A 5 -1.96 -9.60 -7.01
C PHE A 5 -1.84 -8.11 -6.74
N THR A 6 -2.82 -7.50 -6.06
CA THR A 6 -2.80 -6.06 -5.78
C THR A 6 -1.63 -5.67 -4.89
N THR A 7 -1.30 -6.46 -3.87
CA THR A 7 -0.19 -6.16 -2.95
C THR A 7 1.18 -6.36 -3.60
N VAL A 8 1.36 -7.40 -4.43
CA VAL A 8 2.59 -7.59 -5.22
C VAL A 8 2.75 -6.47 -6.24
N ALA A 9 1.67 -6.05 -6.90
CA ALA A 9 1.70 -4.91 -7.81
C ALA A 9 2.12 -3.63 -7.09
N CYS A 10 1.61 -3.37 -5.88
CA CYS A 10 2.05 -2.24 -5.05
C CYS A 10 3.55 -2.31 -4.70
N VAL A 11 4.07 -3.50 -4.36
CA VAL A 11 5.51 -3.68 -4.09
C VAL A 11 6.34 -3.38 -5.33
N LEU A 12 5.93 -3.88 -6.50
CA LEU A 12 6.63 -3.61 -7.75
C LEU A 12 6.63 -2.12 -8.10
N LEU A 13 5.48 -1.45 -7.98
CA LEU A 13 5.37 -0.01 -8.18
C LEU A 13 6.28 0.74 -7.20
N MET A 14 6.23 0.42 -5.92
CA MET A 14 7.11 1.01 -4.91
C MET A 14 8.60 0.86 -5.27
N LEU A 15 9.00 -0.33 -5.74
CA LEU A 15 10.39 -0.57 -6.17
C LEU A 15 10.76 0.23 -7.42
N LEU A 16 9.83 0.42 -8.37
CA LEU A 16 10.05 1.31 -9.50
C LEU A 16 10.30 2.75 -9.06
N GLY A 17 9.62 3.22 -8.01
CA GLY A 17 9.88 4.53 -7.41
C GLY A 17 11.34 4.74 -6.95
N VAL A 18 12.05 3.67 -6.61
CA VAL A 18 13.47 3.71 -6.19
C VAL A 18 14.41 3.83 -7.40
N THR A 19 13.99 3.44 -8.60
CA THR A 19 14.88 3.27 -9.77
C THR A 19 15.33 4.56 -10.45
N ARG A 20 15.16 5.75 -9.84
CA ARG A 20 15.50 7.07 -10.41
C ARG A 20 15.00 7.29 -11.84
N LEU A 21 13.93 6.60 -12.25
CA LEU A 21 13.35 6.77 -13.58
C LEU A 21 12.83 8.20 -13.79
N GLY A 22 12.43 8.88 -12.71
CA GLY A 22 12.01 10.28 -12.73
C GLY A 22 13.08 11.23 -13.27
N ASP A 23 14.37 10.96 -13.07
CA ASP A 23 15.47 11.80 -13.56
C ASP A 23 15.58 11.77 -15.10
N ARG A 24 14.92 10.81 -15.76
CA ARG A 24 14.91 10.63 -17.22
C ARG A 24 13.63 11.10 -17.89
N VAL A 25 12.68 11.61 -17.12
CA VAL A 25 11.38 12.08 -17.62
C VAL A 25 11.48 13.58 -17.89
N ASP A 26 10.92 14.04 -19.00
CA ASP A 26 10.84 15.47 -19.28
C ASP A 26 10.12 16.22 -18.14
N PRO A 27 10.62 17.38 -17.69
CA PRO A 27 10.04 18.13 -16.58
C PRO A 27 8.56 18.44 -16.75
N GLN A 28 8.10 18.62 -18.00
CA GLN A 28 6.70 18.89 -18.35
C GLN A 28 5.73 17.77 -17.95
N TRP A 29 6.20 16.51 -17.87
CA TRP A 29 5.37 15.35 -17.53
C TRP A 29 5.59 14.87 -16.10
N GLY A 30 6.60 15.41 -15.39
CA GLY A 30 7.01 14.94 -14.07
C GLY A 30 5.89 14.95 -13.04
N GLU A 31 5.13 16.05 -12.98
CA GLU A 31 4.01 16.21 -12.04
C GLU A 31 2.87 15.22 -12.30
N LEU A 32 2.46 15.07 -13.57
CA LEU A 32 1.40 14.14 -13.95
C LEU A 32 1.80 12.68 -13.70
N ILE A 33 3.04 12.31 -14.01
CA ILE A 33 3.57 10.97 -13.76
C ILE A 33 3.68 10.71 -12.25
N PHE A 34 4.10 11.69 -11.47
CA PHE A 34 4.17 11.60 -10.01
C PHE A 34 2.79 11.31 -9.38
N TYR A 35 1.77 12.12 -9.71
CA TYR A 35 0.44 11.92 -9.14
C TYR A 35 -0.25 10.66 -9.65
N SER A 36 -0.07 10.30 -10.92
CA SER A 36 -0.62 9.06 -11.46
C SER A 36 0.02 7.84 -10.80
N TYR A 37 1.33 7.86 -10.57
CA TYR A 37 2.05 6.81 -9.83
C TYR A 37 1.48 6.60 -8.43
N PHE A 38 1.40 7.67 -7.62
CA PHE A 38 0.85 7.58 -6.27
C PHE A 38 -0.64 7.23 -6.28
N GLY A 39 -1.41 7.79 -7.22
CA GLY A 39 -2.82 7.50 -7.38
C GLY A 39 -3.10 6.02 -7.64
N VAL A 40 -2.35 5.39 -8.56
CA VAL A 40 -2.47 3.95 -8.84
C VAL A 40 -2.07 3.13 -7.62
N LEU A 41 -0.96 3.46 -6.96
CA LEU A 41 -0.47 2.76 -5.78
C LEU A 41 -1.48 2.80 -4.63
N ILE A 42 -2.05 3.98 -4.35
CA ILE A 42 -3.07 4.18 -3.31
C ILE A 42 -4.35 3.43 -3.68
N LEU A 43 -4.81 3.51 -4.93
CA LEU A 43 -6.03 2.82 -5.38
C LEU A 43 -5.91 1.31 -5.22
N LEU A 44 -4.77 0.73 -5.61
CA LEU A 44 -4.51 -0.70 -5.43
C LEU A 44 -4.53 -1.09 -3.95
N MET A 45 -3.93 -0.30 -3.06
CA MET A 45 -3.96 -0.57 -1.63
C MET A 45 -5.37 -0.45 -1.03
N LEU A 46 -6.09 0.63 -1.35
CA LEU A 46 -7.46 0.84 -0.89
C LEU A 46 -8.38 -0.29 -1.38
N SER A 47 -8.21 -0.77 -2.61
CA SER A 47 -8.97 -1.92 -3.10
C SER A 47 -8.74 -3.16 -2.22
N ALA A 48 -7.47 -3.44 -1.88
CA ALA A 48 -7.11 -4.59 -1.05
C ALA A 48 -7.68 -4.49 0.36
N ILE A 49 -7.68 -3.28 0.94
CA ILE A 49 -8.29 -2.95 2.23
C ILE A 49 -9.79 -3.21 2.18
N VAL A 50 -10.52 -2.56 1.25
CA VAL A 50 -11.98 -2.63 1.16
C VAL A 50 -12.46 -4.06 0.96
N PHE A 51 -11.81 -4.83 0.09
CA PHE A 51 -12.17 -6.23 -0.12
C PHE A 51 -11.90 -7.10 1.13
N THR A 52 -10.84 -6.79 1.89
CA THR A 52 -10.54 -7.50 3.14
C THR A 52 -11.55 -7.17 4.25
N GLU A 53 -11.94 -5.90 4.39
CA GLU A 53 -12.94 -5.45 5.37
C GLU A 53 -14.33 -5.97 5.07
N ARG A 54 -14.69 -6.08 3.78
CA ARG A 54 -15.95 -6.69 3.33
C ARG A 54 -15.96 -8.23 3.41
N GLY A 55 -14.87 -8.85 3.88
CA GLY A 55 -14.81 -10.30 4.12
C GLY A 55 -14.62 -11.17 2.87
N TYR A 56 -14.22 -10.60 1.73
CA TYR A 56 -13.98 -11.37 0.49
C TYR A 56 -12.81 -12.36 0.60
N PHE A 57 -11.97 -12.24 1.64
CA PHE A 57 -10.81 -13.11 1.88
C PHE A 57 -10.88 -13.82 3.23
N GLY A 58 -12.09 -14.12 3.71
CA GLY A 58 -12.36 -14.71 5.02
C GLY A 58 -12.83 -13.68 6.04
N PRO A 59 -13.05 -14.09 7.32
CA PRO A 59 -13.60 -13.20 8.34
C PRO A 59 -12.76 -11.95 8.55
N ALA A 60 -13.39 -10.76 8.50
CA ALA A 60 -12.70 -9.49 8.68
C ALA A 60 -12.01 -9.36 10.06
N ARG A 61 -12.56 -10.03 11.09
CA ARG A 61 -12.01 -10.04 12.44
C ARG A 61 -10.85 -11.01 12.63
N HIS A 62 -10.52 -11.83 11.63
CA HIS A 62 -9.40 -12.76 11.70
C HIS A 62 -8.09 -11.98 11.90
N PRO A 63 -7.20 -12.41 12.82
CA PRO A 63 -5.99 -11.65 13.17
C PRO A 63 -5.11 -11.33 11.96
N VAL A 64 -4.94 -12.28 11.04
CA VAL A 64 -4.19 -12.07 9.79
C VAL A 64 -4.81 -10.97 8.92
N ASN A 65 -6.14 -10.92 8.84
CA ASN A 65 -6.83 -9.90 8.05
C ASN A 65 -6.72 -8.52 8.71
N ARG A 66 -6.76 -8.44 10.05
CA ARG A 66 -6.52 -7.19 10.79
C ARG A 66 -5.10 -6.67 10.66
N VAL A 67 -4.10 -7.56 10.75
CA VAL A 67 -2.70 -7.19 10.54
C VAL A 67 -2.50 -6.72 9.11
N PHE A 68 -3.10 -7.42 8.14
CA PHE A 68 -3.08 -7.01 6.74
C PHE A 68 -3.67 -5.61 6.53
N THR A 69 -4.88 -5.33 7.03
CA THR A 69 -5.50 -4.00 6.89
C THR A 69 -4.71 -2.93 7.63
N GLY A 70 -4.22 -3.21 8.84
CA GLY A 70 -3.39 -2.28 9.60
C GLY A 70 -2.13 -1.87 8.83
N LEU A 71 -1.37 -2.84 8.32
CA LEU A 71 -0.17 -2.57 7.52
C LEU A 71 -0.51 -1.85 6.20
N SER A 72 -1.60 -2.26 5.54
CA SER A 72 -2.04 -1.62 4.31
C SER A 72 -2.43 -0.15 4.55
N TRP A 73 -3.09 0.16 5.66
CA TRP A 73 -3.42 1.53 6.06
C TRP A 73 -2.18 2.36 6.37
N VAL A 74 -1.22 1.81 7.13
CA VAL A 74 0.07 2.48 7.40
C VAL A 74 0.79 2.81 6.09
N GLY A 75 0.82 1.85 5.15
CA GLY A 75 1.43 2.05 3.84
C GLY A 75 0.72 3.12 3.00
N THR A 76 -0.62 3.10 3.02
CA THR A 76 -1.47 4.06 2.30
C THR A 76 -1.30 5.47 2.85
N ILE A 77 -1.28 5.64 4.18
CA ILE A 77 -1.06 6.95 4.81
C ILE A 77 0.32 7.49 4.46
N GLY A 78 1.37 6.66 4.54
CA GLY A 78 2.72 7.05 4.10
C GLY A 78 2.75 7.52 2.65
N ALA A 79 2.09 6.79 1.75
CA ALA A 79 1.98 7.15 0.34
C ALA A 79 1.22 8.48 0.12
N VAL A 80 0.11 8.72 0.83
CA VAL A 80 -0.65 9.97 0.76
C VAL A 80 0.19 11.15 1.26
N VAL A 81 0.90 10.98 2.39
CA VAL A 81 1.76 12.04 2.94
C VAL A 81 2.87 12.41 1.95
N LEU A 82 3.51 11.43 1.32
CA LEU A 82 4.52 11.68 0.28
C LEU A 82 3.92 12.31 -0.98
N MET A 83 2.72 11.90 -1.40
CA MET A 83 2.03 12.49 -2.55
C MET A 83 1.72 13.98 -2.31
N LEU A 84 1.37 14.36 -1.08
CA LEU A 84 1.08 15.75 -0.71
C LEU A 84 2.33 16.63 -0.62
N GLU A 85 3.52 16.05 -0.54
CA GLU A 85 4.79 16.79 -0.51
C GLU A 85 4.94 17.71 -1.74
N LEU A 86 4.59 17.20 -2.93
CA LEU A 86 4.68 17.98 -4.16
C LEU A 86 3.70 19.17 -4.18
N VAL A 87 2.52 19.02 -3.56
CA VAL A 87 1.49 20.07 -3.46
C VAL A 87 1.91 21.18 -2.50
N LEU A 88 2.54 20.80 -1.38
CA LEU A 88 2.93 21.71 -0.31
C LEU A 88 4.26 22.45 -0.59
N GLY A 89 4.97 22.04 -1.64
CA GLY A 89 6.25 22.62 -2.04
C GLY A 89 7.41 22.23 -1.10
N SER A 90 8.59 22.80 -1.36
CA SER A 90 9.89 22.47 -0.74
C SER A 90 10.02 22.76 0.78
N GLY A 91 8.90 22.97 1.48
CA GLY A 91 8.85 23.26 2.92
C GLY A 91 8.60 22.03 3.81
N MET A 92 8.44 20.84 3.23
CA MET A 92 8.20 19.63 4.02
C MET A 92 9.45 19.26 4.81
N LEU A 93 9.28 19.12 6.13
CA LEU A 93 10.39 18.84 7.03
C LEU A 93 10.96 17.46 6.72
N LEU A 94 12.29 17.35 6.55
CA LEU A 94 12.99 16.12 6.18
C LEU A 94 12.59 14.91 7.04
N TRP A 95 12.28 15.11 8.32
CA TRP A 95 11.82 14.05 9.21
C TRP A 95 10.45 13.47 8.79
N VAL A 96 9.55 14.27 8.23
CA VAL A 96 8.24 13.80 7.75
C VAL A 96 8.44 12.87 6.57
N ASN A 97 9.32 13.22 5.64
CA ASN A 97 9.63 12.37 4.48
C ASN A 97 10.22 11.04 4.91
N VAL A 98 11.14 11.04 5.87
CA VAL A 98 11.75 9.82 6.42
C VAL A 98 10.68 8.93 7.03
N ILE A 99 9.80 9.48 7.87
CA ILE A 99 8.72 8.73 8.51
C ILE A 99 7.72 8.23 7.48
N ALA A 100 7.29 9.07 6.55
CA ALA A 100 6.31 8.71 5.52
C ALA A 100 6.85 7.64 4.57
N SER A 101 8.11 7.74 4.17
CA SER A 101 8.80 6.73 3.36
C SER A 101 8.93 5.40 4.11
N ALA A 102 9.31 5.44 5.39
CA ALA A 102 9.39 4.25 6.23
C ALA A 102 8.02 3.59 6.41
N CYS A 103 6.96 4.38 6.67
CA CYS A 103 5.59 3.91 6.78
C CYS A 103 5.10 3.29 5.46
N MET A 104 5.35 3.96 4.32
CA MET A 104 4.99 3.46 3.00
C MET A 104 5.67 2.11 2.73
N PHE A 105 6.97 2.03 2.93
CA PHE A 105 7.75 0.81 2.71
C PHE A 105 7.29 -0.34 3.63
N THR A 106 7.29 -0.11 4.95
CA THR A 106 6.93 -1.13 5.94
C THR A 106 5.48 -1.60 5.77
N GLY A 107 4.56 -0.68 5.50
CA GLY A 107 3.16 -0.99 5.26
C GLY A 107 2.94 -1.80 3.99
N ILE A 108 3.52 -1.40 2.86
CA ILE A 108 3.35 -2.09 1.58
C ILE A 108 4.02 -3.46 1.59
N VAL A 109 5.29 -3.54 2.00
CA VAL A 109 6.04 -4.81 2.06
C VAL A 109 5.41 -5.73 3.09
N GLY A 110 5.10 -5.22 4.28
CA GLY A 110 4.47 -6.00 5.35
C GLY A 110 3.12 -6.57 4.91
N ALA A 111 2.26 -5.76 4.29
CA ALA A 111 0.98 -6.23 3.76
C ALA A 111 1.16 -7.30 2.68
N ALA A 112 2.13 -7.14 1.77
CA ALA A 112 2.43 -8.14 0.75
C ALA A 112 2.92 -9.47 1.35
N VAL A 113 3.82 -9.43 2.33
CA VAL A 113 4.28 -10.62 3.06
C VAL A 113 3.10 -11.33 3.71
N VAL A 114 2.20 -10.60 4.37
CA VAL A 114 0.99 -11.18 4.97
C VAL A 114 0.06 -11.77 3.91
N ALA A 115 -0.14 -11.08 2.78
CA ALA A 115 -0.99 -11.57 1.70
C ALA A 115 -0.46 -12.86 1.03
N LEU A 116 0.86 -12.97 0.87
CA LEU A 116 1.54 -14.13 0.29
C LEU A 116 1.62 -15.30 1.26
N SER A 117 1.96 -15.03 2.53
CA SER A 117 2.06 -16.04 3.59
C SER A 117 0.70 -16.57 4.05
N ALA A 118 -0.36 -15.79 3.89
CA ALA A 118 -1.71 -16.27 4.08
C ALA A 118 -2.03 -17.35 3.02
N ARG A 119 -1.86 -18.61 3.41
CA ARG A 119 -2.50 -19.75 2.75
C ARG A 119 -4.02 -19.55 2.77
N PRO A 120 -4.80 -20.21 1.88
CA PRO A 120 -6.22 -20.35 2.12
C PRO A 120 -6.37 -21.21 3.38
N TRP A 121 -6.27 -20.57 4.54
CA TRP A 121 -6.59 -21.17 5.82
C TRP A 121 -8.06 -21.52 5.69
N ARG A 122 -8.34 -22.78 5.35
CA ARG A 122 -9.69 -23.35 5.38
C ARG A 122 -10.34 -22.82 6.65
N ASP A 123 -11.54 -22.31 6.47
CA ASP A 123 -12.49 -21.79 7.45
C ASP A 123 -12.86 -22.79 8.57
N LEU A 124 -12.00 -23.77 8.89
CA LEU A 124 -12.24 -24.89 9.79
C LEU A 124 -12.26 -24.48 11.28
N PHE A 125 -11.55 -23.43 11.68
CA PHE A 125 -11.48 -23.04 13.10
C PHE A 125 -12.02 -21.64 13.43
N TYR A 126 -12.24 -20.80 12.41
CA TYR A 126 -12.92 -19.50 12.55
C TYR A 126 -14.31 -19.53 11.90
N SER A 127 -14.89 -20.72 11.78
CA SER A 127 -16.30 -20.92 11.49
C SER A 127 -17.14 -20.33 12.63
N ARG A 128 -17.77 -19.19 12.34
CA ARG A 128 -19.04 -18.74 12.93
C ARG A 128 -19.06 -18.71 14.48
N ARG A 129 -18.44 -17.70 15.07
CA ARG A 129 -18.99 -17.16 16.32
C ARG A 129 -19.88 -15.97 15.93
N PRO A 130 -21.20 -16.01 16.23
CA PRO A 130 -22.11 -14.90 15.96
C PRO A 130 -21.67 -13.63 16.68
#